data_AF-A0A955ZJW3-F1
#
_entry.id   AF-A0A955ZJW3-F1
#
_cell.length_a   1.000
_cell.length_b   1.000
_cell.length_c   1.000
_cell.angle_alpha   90.00
_cell.angle_beta   90.00
_cell.angle_gamma   90.00
#
_symmetry.space_group_name_H-M   'P 1'
#
loop_
_entity.id
_entity.type
_entity.pdbx_description
1 polymer ?
#
loop_
_entity_poly.entity_id
_entity_poly.type
_entity_poly.pdbx_seq_one_letter_code
_entity_poly.pdbx_strand_id
1 'polypeptide(L)'
;MRAVVGVLLALALFFGARRSSAQECPEGTRARIAGCGAESGVELSVARCPEGVIVVHAGGQANLDIEIAPKSPRSFHTVGELGVSPIGQFADWAKEPEARRVALSAVEKCVAQGKAVVLPEKGSAPASPLPIPLLIGVVSVLVCWMSGRRGNRARGLLVALSAWVIVLGLRWMLLAPAFFHQNGHGPAWIQAALSSGGFSYGPGFRELFAAIARAGGTTPERGVFLAAAALGATVPVSGYLGARGVGASKLLALALALSLAVDPVLIRIAASESYFGIGTALAFAAAGLVAWSSARPKRRTLVIATLAAGALIAEAARVHPVTWLPTALIPTVALLGPGSLRRRLRVAFALGAGSAVVVALLAGPSLLAVLRGSLGHQWMPAAGPRTDVLGALAPLVVMVAVLGAAARPRGFVIAAVFAAALLVARVFDLLSAPNPAVDAAALRLYWPV
;
A
#
# COMPACT_ATOMS: atom_id res chain seq x y z
N MET A 1 -31.46 -4.80 0.02
CA MET A 1 -30.97 -3.96 1.13
C MET A 1 -30.73 -4.81 2.36
N ARG A 2 -31.71 -5.53 2.91
CA ARG A 2 -31.54 -6.39 4.10
C ARG A 2 -30.33 -7.35 4.06
N ALA A 3 -30.07 -8.04 2.94
CA ALA A 3 -28.90 -8.92 2.82
C ALA A 3 -27.54 -8.19 2.72
N VAL A 4 -27.51 -6.97 2.14
CA VAL A 4 -26.30 -6.15 2.04
C VAL A 4 -25.98 -5.53 3.40
N VAL A 5 -27.01 -5.06 4.09
CA VAL A 5 -26.91 -4.59 5.47
C VAL A 5 -26.46 -5.74 6.38
N GLY A 6 -27.00 -6.95 6.21
CA GLY A 6 -26.57 -8.13 6.97
C GLY A 6 -25.12 -8.54 6.73
N VAL A 7 -24.63 -8.52 5.48
CA VAL A 7 -23.21 -8.81 5.18
C VAL A 7 -22.30 -7.68 5.65
N LEU A 8 -22.68 -6.42 5.47
CA LEU A 8 -21.90 -5.28 5.98
C LEU A 8 -21.90 -5.22 7.51
N LEU A 9 -22.99 -5.58 8.19
CA LEU A 9 -23.01 -5.74 9.64
C LEU A 9 -22.20 -6.94 10.09
N ALA A 10 -22.28 -8.08 9.40
CA ALA A 10 -21.45 -9.23 9.72
C ALA A 10 -19.97 -8.89 9.56
N LEU A 11 -19.57 -8.24 8.46
CA LEU A 11 -18.22 -7.72 8.27
C LEU A 11 -17.88 -6.66 9.34
N ALA A 12 -18.74 -5.69 9.61
CA ALA A 12 -18.49 -4.68 10.65
C ALA A 12 -18.43 -5.27 12.07
N LEU A 13 -19.11 -6.38 12.37
CA LEU A 13 -19.03 -7.07 13.66
C LEU A 13 -17.80 -7.98 13.72
N PHE A 14 -17.46 -8.66 12.63
CA PHE A 14 -16.27 -9.53 12.55
C PHE A 14 -14.96 -8.72 12.51
N PHE A 15 -14.97 -7.54 11.87
CA PHE A 15 -13.81 -6.65 11.72
C PHE A 15 -13.81 -5.47 12.70
N GLY A 16 -14.97 -4.94 13.11
CA GLY A 16 -15.09 -3.80 14.02
C GLY A 16 -14.97 -4.15 15.51
N ALA A 17 -15.05 -5.43 15.88
CA ALA A 17 -14.73 -5.88 17.24
C ALA A 17 -13.22 -5.79 17.56
N ARG A 18 -12.35 -5.55 16.57
CA ARG A 18 -10.94 -5.26 16.80
C ARG A 18 -10.70 -3.78 16.56
N ARG A 19 -11.06 -2.97 17.56
CA ARG A 19 -10.34 -1.70 17.76
C ARG A 19 -8.86 -2.06 17.74
N SER A 20 -8.10 -1.46 16.83
CA SER A 20 -6.70 -1.16 17.13
C SER A 20 -6.77 -0.47 18.48
N SER A 21 -6.47 -1.19 19.56
CA SER A 21 -6.06 -0.52 20.77
C SER A 21 -4.91 0.35 20.29
N ALA A 22 -5.05 1.66 20.44
CA ALA A 22 -3.86 2.49 20.45
C ALA A 22 -2.99 1.83 21.51
N GLN A 23 -1.90 1.17 21.08
CA GLN A 23 -1.18 0.25 21.94
C GLN A 23 -0.67 1.07 23.12
N GLU A 24 -1.28 0.86 24.28
CA GLU A 24 -1.00 1.65 25.46
C GLU A 24 0.44 1.35 25.85
N CYS A 25 1.20 2.42 26.07
CA CYS A 25 2.56 2.28 26.55
C CYS A 25 2.57 1.57 27.89
N PRO A 26 3.57 0.70 28.15
CA PRO A 26 3.76 0.10 29.45
C PRO A 26 3.70 1.15 30.55
N GLU A 27 3.07 0.79 31.67
CA GLU A 27 2.79 1.73 32.75
C GLU A 27 4.08 2.43 33.23
N GLY A 28 3.99 3.74 33.45
CA GLY A 28 5.13 4.56 33.89
C GLY A 28 6.12 4.95 32.78
N THR A 29 6.07 4.35 31.58
CA THR A 29 6.97 4.70 30.46
C THR A 29 6.88 6.19 30.10
N ARG A 30 5.66 6.75 30.02
CA ARG A 30 5.44 8.17 29.70
C ARG A 30 6.08 9.09 30.74
N ALA A 31 5.87 8.80 32.03
CA ALA A 31 6.41 9.59 33.13
C ALA A 31 7.94 9.52 33.20
N ARG A 32 8.54 8.35 32.94
CA ARG A 32 10.00 8.17 32.90
C ARG A 32 10.66 8.96 31.78
N ILE A 33 10.12 8.88 30.57
CA ILE A 33 10.64 9.64 29.42
C ILE A 33 10.51 11.15 29.65
N ALA A 34 9.38 11.61 30.18
CA ALA A 34 9.21 13.01 30.55
C ALA A 34 10.21 13.45 31.63
N GLY A 35 10.46 12.61 32.65
CA GLY A 35 11.46 12.88 33.69
C GLY A 35 12.89 12.97 33.13
N CYS A 36 13.26 12.09 32.21
CA CYS A 36 14.54 12.16 31.50
C CYS A 36 14.69 13.45 30.68
N GLY A 37 13.59 13.90 30.06
CA GLY A 37 13.55 15.18 29.35
C GLY A 37 13.83 16.35 30.30
N ALA A 38 13.14 16.38 31.45
CA ALA A 38 13.33 17.41 32.46
C ALA A 38 14.77 17.47 32.99
N GLU A 39 15.40 16.32 33.28
CA GLU A 39 16.80 16.25 33.74
C GLU A 39 17.81 16.72 32.68
N SER A 40 17.51 16.47 31.40
CA SER A 40 18.43 16.79 30.29
C SER A 40 18.17 18.18 29.69
N GLY A 41 17.14 18.89 30.14
CA GLY A 41 16.72 20.16 29.54
C GLY A 41 16.15 20.01 28.12
N VAL A 42 15.68 18.82 27.75
CA VAL A 42 15.10 18.52 26.43
C VAL A 42 13.64 18.16 26.60
N GLU A 43 12.75 18.75 25.79
CA GLU A 43 11.34 18.37 25.77
C GLU A 43 11.19 16.95 25.19
N LEU A 44 11.07 15.93 26.05
CA LEU A 44 10.88 14.54 25.63
C LEU A 44 9.48 14.07 26.02
N SER A 45 8.80 13.44 25.06
CA SER A 45 7.50 12.81 25.29
C SER A 45 7.41 11.49 24.53
N VAL A 46 6.56 10.57 24.99
CA VAL A 46 6.34 9.32 24.26
C VAL A 46 5.31 9.54 23.17
N ALA A 47 5.75 9.43 21.91
CA ALA A 47 4.87 9.50 20.75
C ALA A 47 3.99 8.25 20.66
N ARG A 48 4.62 7.06 20.67
CA ARG A 48 3.94 5.76 20.51
C ARG A 48 4.77 4.60 21.07
N CYS A 49 4.09 3.52 21.46
CA CYS A 49 4.71 2.29 21.97
C CYS A 49 4.27 1.07 21.17
N PRO A 50 4.77 0.90 19.93
CA PRO A 50 4.55 -0.34 19.19
C PRO A 50 5.18 -1.56 19.88
N GLU A 51 4.76 -2.77 19.52
CA GLU A 51 5.36 -3.99 20.11
C GLU A 51 6.88 -4.03 19.96
N GLY A 52 7.57 -4.25 21.07
CA GLY A 52 9.03 -4.31 21.13
C GLY A 52 9.75 -2.99 20.82
N VAL A 53 9.05 -1.86 20.70
CA VAL A 53 9.65 -0.57 20.32
C VAL A 53 8.99 0.58 21.08
N ILE A 54 9.75 1.61 21.43
CA ILE A 54 9.21 2.85 21.98
C ILE A 54 9.73 4.01 21.14
N VAL A 55 8.82 4.85 20.68
CA VAL A 55 9.16 6.06 19.92
C VAL A 55 8.98 7.26 20.83
N VAL A 56 10.10 7.95 21.08
CA VAL A 56 10.18 9.18 21.86
C VAL A 56 10.22 10.35 20.90
N HIS A 57 9.35 11.33 21.10
CA HIS A 57 9.39 12.60 20.39
C HIS A 57 10.19 13.61 21.21
N ALA A 58 11.21 14.20 20.59
CA ALA A 58 11.94 15.35 21.10
C ALA A 58 11.39 16.64 20.47
N GLY A 59 10.73 17.45 21.30
CA GLY A 59 10.08 18.71 20.93
C GLY A 59 11.06 19.88 20.73
N GLY A 60 10.51 21.09 20.77
CA GLY A 60 11.27 22.33 20.54
C GLY A 60 11.99 22.37 19.18
N GLN A 61 13.26 22.81 19.18
CA GLN A 61 14.06 22.92 17.97
C GLN A 61 14.63 21.58 17.47
N ALA A 62 14.59 20.52 18.27
CA ALA A 62 15.02 19.20 17.82
C ALA A 62 14.03 18.64 16.79
N ASN A 63 12.74 18.68 17.11
CA ASN A 63 11.63 18.13 16.33
C ASN A 63 12.02 16.79 15.68
N LEU A 64 12.34 15.82 16.53
CA LEU A 64 12.97 14.56 16.15
C LEU A 64 12.29 13.40 16.86
N ASP A 65 11.89 12.39 16.10
CA ASP A 65 11.46 11.12 16.66
C ASP A 65 12.66 10.19 16.82
N ILE A 66 12.72 9.48 17.96
CA ILE A 66 13.82 8.59 18.34
C ILE A 66 13.23 7.23 18.70
N GLU A 67 13.72 6.18 18.05
CA GLU A 67 13.36 4.80 18.28
C GLU A 67 14.23 4.18 19.39
N ILE A 68 13.59 3.52 20.36
CA ILE A 68 14.22 2.64 21.35
C ILE A 68 13.72 1.22 21.07
N ALA A 69 14.62 0.29 20.75
CA ALA A 69 14.31 -1.08 20.39
C ALA A 69 15.40 -2.04 20.93
N PRO A 70 15.22 -3.38 20.87
CA PRO A 70 16.31 -4.30 21.19
C PRO A 70 17.52 -4.05 20.29
N LYS A 71 18.71 -4.27 20.84
CA LYS A 71 19.98 -4.13 20.12
C LYS A 71 19.95 -4.91 18.80
N SER A 72 20.43 -4.26 17.74
CA SER A 72 20.51 -4.80 16.39
C SER A 72 21.82 -4.31 15.75
N PRO A 73 22.42 -5.06 14.80
CA PRO A 73 23.53 -4.56 14.00
C PRO A 73 23.22 -3.28 13.21
N ARG A 74 21.93 -2.92 13.08
CA ARG A 74 21.46 -1.70 12.41
C ARG A 74 21.09 -0.57 13.37
N SER A 75 21.19 -0.79 14.68
CA SER A 75 20.94 0.28 15.65
C SER A 75 21.95 1.40 15.43
N PHE A 76 21.48 2.64 15.41
CA PHE A 76 22.33 3.81 15.20
C PHE A 76 23.39 3.88 16.31
N HIS A 77 22.95 3.91 17.57
CA HIS A 77 23.79 3.69 18.73
C HIS A 77 23.21 2.56 19.59
N THR A 78 24.07 1.89 20.36
CA THR A 78 23.70 0.79 21.25
C THR A 78 24.01 1.17 22.69
N VAL A 79 23.03 1.00 23.58
CA VAL A 79 23.12 1.24 25.01
C VAL A 79 22.66 -0.01 25.74
N GLY A 80 23.61 -0.83 26.20
CA GLY A 80 23.32 -2.15 26.77
C GLY A 80 22.65 -3.08 25.75
N GLU A 81 21.49 -3.62 26.11
CA GLU A 81 20.68 -4.51 25.26
C GLU A 81 19.69 -3.76 24.34
N LEU A 82 19.74 -2.43 24.34
CA LEU A 82 18.85 -1.59 23.55
C LEU A 82 19.62 -0.81 22.48
N GLY A 83 19.00 -0.66 21.32
CA GLY A 83 19.39 0.28 20.29
C GLY A 83 18.59 1.57 20.41
N VAL A 84 19.25 2.71 20.20
CA VAL A 84 18.65 4.03 20.15
C VAL A 84 18.94 4.63 18.79
N SER A 85 17.92 4.98 18.02
CA SER A 85 18.08 5.43 16.63
C SER A 85 17.19 6.63 16.27
N PRO A 86 17.74 7.71 15.69
CA PRO A 86 16.90 8.79 15.19
C PRO A 86 16.08 8.32 13.99
N ILE A 87 14.81 8.69 13.93
CA ILE A 87 13.89 8.33 12.85
C ILE A 87 13.89 9.45 11.81
N GLY A 88 14.46 9.20 10.64
CA GLY A 88 14.52 10.16 9.54
C GLY A 88 15.54 9.76 8.47
N GLN A 89 15.73 10.63 7.49
CA GLN A 89 16.81 10.52 6.52
C GLN A 89 17.83 11.62 6.83
N PHE A 90 19.03 11.22 7.23
CA PHE A 90 20.13 12.11 7.59
C PHE A 90 21.31 11.79 6.69
N ALA A 91 21.71 12.75 5.85
CA ALA A 91 22.83 12.53 4.92
C ALA A 91 24.16 12.34 5.65
N ASP A 92 24.34 13.08 6.75
CA ASP A 92 25.51 13.01 7.62
C ASP A 92 25.10 13.48 9.02
N TRP A 93 24.94 12.54 9.96
CA TRP A 93 24.47 12.85 11.31
C TRP A 93 25.39 13.83 12.06
N ALA A 94 26.69 13.82 11.76
CA ALA A 94 27.62 14.73 12.41
C ALA A 94 27.34 16.21 12.08
N LYS A 95 26.64 16.46 10.97
CA LYS A 95 26.27 17.81 10.49
C LYS A 95 24.84 18.21 10.85
N GLU A 96 24.07 17.34 11.48
CA GLU A 96 22.71 17.69 11.90
C GLU A 96 22.71 18.79 12.97
N PRO A 97 21.63 19.62 13.04
CA PRO A 97 21.49 20.67 14.03
C PRO A 97 21.79 20.16 15.45
N GLU A 98 22.49 20.98 16.23
CA GLU A 98 22.91 20.62 17.60
C GLU A 98 21.72 20.16 18.46
N ALA A 99 20.57 20.82 18.34
CA ALA A 99 19.35 20.44 19.04
C ALA A 99 18.95 18.96 18.82
N ARG A 100 19.10 18.42 17.60
CA ARG A 100 18.81 17.02 17.29
C ARG A 100 19.83 16.06 17.89
N ARG A 101 21.11 16.43 17.80
CA ARG A 101 22.21 15.63 18.35
C ARG A 101 22.10 15.55 19.88
N VAL A 102 21.81 16.66 20.54
CA VAL A 102 21.58 16.74 21.99
C VAL A 102 20.36 15.93 22.40
N ALA A 103 19.26 15.99 21.64
CA ALA A 103 18.06 15.21 21.93
C ALA A 103 18.31 13.70 21.86
N LEU A 104 19.04 13.22 20.85
CA LEU A 104 19.42 11.80 20.76
C LEU A 104 20.27 11.36 21.96
N SER A 105 21.30 12.14 22.30
CA SER A 105 22.15 11.87 23.46
C SER A 105 21.39 11.91 24.79
N ALA A 106 20.35 12.73 24.92
CA ALA A 106 19.48 12.74 26.10
C ALA A 106 18.71 11.42 26.24
N VAL A 107 18.17 10.87 25.14
CA VAL A 107 17.51 9.56 25.14
C VAL A 107 18.50 8.44 25.45
N GLU A 108 19.71 8.48 24.89
CA GLU A 108 20.77 7.50 25.19
C GLU A 108 21.14 7.49 26.67
N LYS A 109 21.33 8.67 27.27
CA LYS A 109 21.59 8.80 28.71
C LYS A 109 20.43 8.26 29.53
N CYS A 110 19.20 8.55 29.15
CA CYS A 110 18.00 8.03 29.81
C CYS A 110 17.98 6.50 29.82
N VAL A 111 18.30 5.87 28.67
CA VAL A 111 18.38 4.41 28.54
C VAL A 111 19.55 3.84 29.36
N ALA A 112 20.72 4.50 29.33
CA ALA A 112 21.94 4.06 30.01
C ALA A 112 21.81 4.04 31.53
N GLN A 113 21.03 4.96 32.11
CA GLN A 113 20.80 5.06 33.56
C GLN A 113 19.97 3.90 34.14
N GLY A 114 19.62 2.88 33.34
CA GLY A 114 18.84 1.75 33.83
C GLY A 114 17.44 2.15 34.29
N LYS A 115 16.95 3.35 33.89
CA LYS A 115 15.54 3.77 33.98
C LYS A 115 14.73 3.00 32.94
N ALA A 116 14.88 1.67 32.98
CA ALA A 116 14.61 0.73 31.92
C ALA A 116 13.23 1.00 31.36
N VAL A 117 13.22 1.44 30.12
CA VAL A 117 12.01 1.56 29.34
C VAL A 117 11.60 0.12 29.04
N VAL A 118 10.60 -0.37 29.76
CA VAL A 118 10.08 -1.73 29.50
C VAL A 118 9.53 -1.68 28.10
N LEU A 119 10.18 -2.40 27.18
CA LEU A 119 9.67 -2.51 25.83
C LEU A 119 8.32 -3.24 25.92
N PRO A 120 7.30 -2.81 25.18
CA PRO A 120 6.04 -3.55 25.12
C PRO A 120 6.37 -4.98 24.71
N GLU A 121 5.85 -5.97 25.43
CA GLU A 121 6.08 -7.37 25.08
C GLU A 121 5.79 -7.57 23.60
N LYS A 122 6.61 -8.39 22.92
CA LYS A 122 6.26 -8.87 21.58
C LYS A 122 5.04 -9.76 21.76
N GLY A 123 3.86 -9.17 21.63
CA GLY A 123 2.62 -9.90 21.50
C GLY A 123 2.78 -10.90 20.36
N SER A 124 2.26 -12.10 20.55
CA SER A 124 1.91 -12.95 19.42
C SER A 124 0.81 -12.23 18.65
N ALA A 125 1.20 -11.38 17.70
CA ALA A 125 0.25 -10.63 16.89
C ALA A 125 -0.80 -11.61 16.35
N PRO A 126 -2.10 -11.37 16.60
CA PRO A 126 -3.12 -12.28 16.11
C PRO A 126 -2.97 -12.39 14.60
N ALA A 127 -2.99 -13.63 14.09
CA ALA A 127 -2.94 -13.91 12.67
C ALA A 127 -3.92 -13.00 11.91
N SER A 128 -3.43 -12.38 10.84
CA SER A 128 -4.22 -11.48 10.01
C SER A 128 -5.50 -12.17 9.54
N PRO A 129 -6.65 -11.48 9.57
CA PRO A 129 -7.94 -12.10 9.29
C PRO A 129 -8.16 -12.46 7.80
N LEU A 130 -7.27 -12.06 6.89
CA LEU A 130 -7.36 -12.32 5.45
C LEU A 130 -5.98 -12.69 4.87
N PRO A 131 -5.62 -13.98 4.79
CA PRO A 131 -4.34 -14.40 4.21
C PRO A 131 -4.32 -14.16 2.69
N ILE A 132 -3.15 -13.84 2.10
CA ILE A 132 -2.92 -13.76 0.63
C ILE A 132 -3.63 -14.87 -0.16
N PRO A 133 -3.60 -16.16 0.27
CA PRO A 133 -4.36 -17.24 -0.36
C PRO A 133 -5.86 -16.96 -0.53
N LEU A 134 -6.49 -16.27 0.43
CA LEU A 134 -7.90 -15.90 0.35
C LEU A 134 -8.12 -14.76 -0.65
N LEU A 135 -7.18 -13.81 -0.74
CA LEU A 135 -7.23 -12.70 -1.68
C LEU A 135 -7.00 -13.16 -3.13
N ILE A 136 -6.01 -14.03 -3.35
CA ILE A 136 -5.75 -14.73 -4.62
C ILE A 136 -6.93 -15.64 -4.96
N GLY A 137 -7.49 -16.35 -3.97
CA GLY A 137 -8.67 -17.19 -4.13
C GLY A 137 -9.91 -16.38 -4.54
N VAL A 138 -10.14 -15.23 -3.91
CA VAL A 138 -11.25 -14.33 -4.23
C VAL A 138 -11.06 -13.70 -5.62
N VAL A 139 -9.86 -13.24 -5.96
CA VAL A 139 -9.55 -12.70 -7.31
C VAL A 139 -9.74 -13.80 -8.37
N SER A 140 -9.26 -15.01 -8.12
CA SER A 140 -9.38 -16.15 -9.03
C SER A 140 -10.83 -16.60 -9.21
N VAL A 141 -11.61 -16.67 -8.12
CA VAL A 141 -13.05 -17.02 -8.14
C VAL A 141 -13.86 -15.92 -8.82
N LEU A 142 -13.50 -14.65 -8.65
CA LEU A 142 -14.16 -13.55 -9.34
C LEU A 142 -13.82 -13.57 -10.83
N VAL A 143 -12.56 -13.72 -11.23
CA VAL A 143 -12.14 -13.90 -12.63
C VAL A 143 -12.89 -15.07 -13.30
N CYS A 144 -13.08 -16.16 -12.56
CA CYS A 144 -13.85 -17.35 -12.95
C CYS A 144 -15.35 -17.06 -13.12
N TRP A 145 -15.93 -16.27 -12.21
CA TRP A 145 -17.33 -15.85 -12.30
C TRP A 145 -17.58 -14.84 -13.43
N MET A 146 -16.55 -14.05 -13.74
CA MET A 146 -16.57 -12.99 -14.75
C MET A 146 -16.47 -13.48 -16.20
N SER A 147 -15.95 -14.68 -16.43
CA SER A 147 -15.52 -15.16 -17.75
C SER A 147 -16.53 -16.04 -18.51
N GLY A 148 -17.71 -16.40 -17.96
CA GLY A 148 -18.58 -17.40 -18.64
C GLY A 148 -20.10 -17.20 -18.59
N ARG A 149 -20.77 -17.46 -19.75
CA ARG A 149 -22.14 -18.03 -19.79
C ARG A 149 -22.09 -19.37 -19.03
N ARG A 150 -23.19 -19.76 -18.35
CA ARG A 150 -23.25 -20.90 -17.41
C ARG A 150 -22.54 -22.19 -17.87
N GLY A 151 -22.47 -22.48 -19.17
CA GLY A 151 -21.88 -23.71 -19.72
C GLY A 151 -20.35 -23.76 -19.88
N ASN A 152 -19.59 -22.65 -19.83
CA ASN A 152 -18.14 -22.66 -20.16
C ASN A 152 -17.23 -22.11 -19.04
N ARG A 153 -17.69 -22.14 -17.79
CA ARG A 153 -16.94 -21.56 -16.64
C ARG A 153 -15.61 -22.28 -16.37
N ALA A 154 -15.59 -23.61 -16.42
CA ALA A 154 -14.38 -24.40 -16.20
C ALA A 154 -13.28 -24.08 -17.24
N ARG A 155 -13.66 -23.97 -18.52
CA ARG A 155 -12.74 -23.56 -19.59
C ARG A 155 -12.21 -22.15 -19.39
N GLY A 156 -13.08 -21.21 -18.99
CA GLY A 156 -12.67 -19.82 -18.69
C GLY A 156 -11.67 -19.75 -17.52
N LEU A 157 -11.90 -20.54 -16.47
CA LEU A 157 -10.98 -20.67 -15.34
C LEU A 157 -9.63 -21.23 -15.79
N LEU A 158 -9.66 -22.34 -16.53
CA LEU A 158 -8.44 -22.98 -17.01
C LEU A 158 -7.61 -22.00 -17.84
N VAL A 159 -8.23 -21.27 -18.78
CA VAL A 159 -7.52 -20.26 -19.58
C VAL A 159 -6.94 -19.14 -18.72
N ALA A 160 -7.69 -18.64 -17.73
CA ALA A 160 -7.20 -17.58 -16.85
C ALA A 160 -6.04 -18.06 -15.95
N LEU A 161 -6.14 -19.27 -15.40
CA LEU A 161 -5.08 -19.89 -14.61
C LEU A 161 -3.85 -20.19 -15.46
N SER A 162 -4.03 -20.74 -16.67
CA SER A 162 -2.92 -20.97 -17.60
C SER A 162 -2.24 -19.66 -17.97
N ALA A 163 -2.99 -18.61 -18.28
CA ALA A 163 -2.42 -17.28 -18.56
C ALA A 163 -1.65 -16.73 -17.35
N TRP A 164 -2.20 -16.87 -16.15
CA TRP A 164 -1.54 -16.44 -14.91
C TRP A 164 -0.24 -17.21 -14.65
N VAL A 165 -0.24 -18.54 -14.80
CA VAL A 165 0.96 -19.38 -14.65
C VAL A 165 2.00 -19.05 -15.72
N ILE A 166 1.58 -18.86 -16.97
CA ILE A 166 2.47 -18.47 -18.06
C ILE A 166 3.11 -17.11 -17.77
N VAL A 167 2.34 -16.11 -17.33
CA VAL A 167 2.89 -14.80 -16.95
C VAL A 167 3.87 -14.95 -15.81
N LEU A 168 3.52 -15.66 -14.74
CA LEU A 168 4.41 -15.87 -13.60
C LEU A 168 5.73 -16.53 -14.04
N GLY A 169 5.67 -17.61 -14.81
CA GLY A 169 6.84 -18.30 -15.33
C GLY A 169 7.69 -17.44 -16.26
N LEU A 170 7.06 -16.74 -17.21
CA LEU A 170 7.75 -15.82 -18.13
C LEU A 170 8.50 -14.75 -17.35
N ARG A 171 7.83 -14.08 -16.40
CA ARG A 171 8.45 -13.02 -15.60
C ARG A 171 9.60 -13.52 -14.74
N TRP A 172 9.45 -14.72 -14.17
CA TRP A 172 10.49 -15.37 -13.39
C TRP A 172 11.74 -15.72 -14.22
N MET A 173 11.55 -16.04 -15.51
CA MET A 173 12.65 -16.30 -16.45
C MET A 173 13.33 -15.02 -16.95
N LEU A 174 12.57 -13.92 -17.10
CA LEU A 174 13.08 -12.67 -17.66
C LEU A 174 13.92 -11.85 -16.67
N LEU A 175 13.54 -11.83 -15.38
CA LEU A 175 14.28 -11.07 -14.36
C LEU A 175 14.33 -11.85 -13.04
N ALA A 176 15.52 -11.92 -12.47
CA ALA A 176 15.74 -12.52 -11.16
C ALA A 176 15.03 -11.71 -10.06
N PRO A 177 14.37 -12.37 -9.09
CA PRO A 177 13.84 -11.69 -7.91
C PRO A 177 14.96 -11.01 -7.13
N ALA A 178 14.72 -9.76 -6.74
CA ALA A 178 15.68 -8.98 -5.97
C ALA A 178 14.99 -7.85 -5.22
N PHE A 179 15.63 -7.35 -4.17
CA PHE A 179 15.14 -6.18 -3.46
C PHE A 179 14.94 -5.00 -4.40
N PHE A 180 13.78 -4.35 -4.33
CA PHE A 180 13.53 -3.15 -5.12
C PHE A 180 14.04 -1.91 -4.41
N HIS A 181 13.75 -1.79 -3.12
CA HIS A 181 14.20 -0.66 -2.33
C HIS A 181 15.67 -0.80 -1.94
N GLN A 182 16.43 0.26 -2.18
CA GLN A 182 17.85 0.35 -1.85
C GLN A 182 18.06 0.80 -0.39
N ASN A 183 19.32 0.89 0.04
CA ASN A 183 19.71 1.46 1.35
C ASN A 183 19.07 0.78 2.57
N GLY A 184 18.88 -0.55 2.52
CA GLY A 184 18.34 -1.32 3.63
C GLY A 184 16.83 -1.25 3.82
N HIS A 185 16.12 -0.41 3.06
CA HIS A 185 14.66 -0.33 3.10
C HIS A 185 13.99 -1.64 2.68
N GLY A 186 14.53 -2.35 1.68
CA GLY A 186 13.98 -3.63 1.23
C GLY A 186 13.97 -4.68 2.36
N PRO A 187 15.12 -4.96 2.99
CA PRO A 187 15.18 -5.81 4.17
C PRO A 187 14.28 -5.33 5.33
N ALA A 188 14.05 -4.02 5.49
CA ALA A 188 13.15 -3.51 6.52
C ALA A 188 11.67 -3.88 6.27
N TRP A 189 11.23 -3.95 5.00
CA TRP A 189 9.89 -4.48 4.67
C TRP A 189 9.75 -5.97 5.01
N ILE A 190 10.78 -6.76 4.75
CA ILE A 190 10.80 -8.19 5.13
C ILE A 190 10.78 -8.35 6.65
N GLN A 191 11.56 -7.53 7.36
CA GLN A 191 11.51 -7.48 8.82
C GLN A 191 10.12 -7.08 9.31
N ALA A 192 9.46 -6.09 8.68
CA ALA A 192 8.09 -5.70 9.04
C ALA A 192 7.06 -6.81 8.84
N ALA A 193 7.25 -7.69 7.84
CA ALA A 193 6.42 -8.87 7.68
C ALA A 193 6.65 -9.92 8.78
N LEU A 194 7.88 -10.03 9.30
CA LEU A 194 8.26 -10.99 10.35
C LEU A 194 7.99 -10.48 11.77
N SER A 195 8.11 -9.18 12.00
CA SER A 195 8.00 -8.56 13.31
C SER A 195 6.57 -8.13 13.61
N SER A 196 6.18 -8.24 14.87
CA SER A 196 4.93 -7.69 15.36
C SER A 196 5.01 -6.17 15.65
N GLY A 197 6.23 -5.61 15.67
CA GLY A 197 6.51 -4.20 15.90
C GLY A 197 5.90 -3.27 14.87
N GLY A 198 5.71 -2.01 15.29
CA GLY A 198 5.09 -0.96 14.48
C GLY A 198 5.99 -0.56 13.33
N PHE A 199 5.52 -0.82 12.13
CA PHE A 199 6.10 -0.25 10.92
C PHE A 199 5.50 1.14 10.70
N SER A 200 6.27 2.11 10.21
CA SER A 200 5.76 3.47 9.96
C SER A 200 4.64 3.51 8.93
N TYR A 201 4.52 2.46 8.13
CA TYR A 201 3.46 2.26 7.16
C TYR A 201 2.35 1.37 7.74
N GLY A 202 1.17 1.41 7.13
CA GLY A 202 0.03 0.63 7.59
C GLY A 202 0.29 -0.89 7.65
N PRO A 203 -0.60 -1.65 8.28
CA PRO A 203 -0.38 -3.07 8.55
C PRO A 203 -0.43 -3.98 7.32
N GLY A 204 -0.89 -3.48 6.16
CA GLY A 204 -1.29 -4.32 5.02
C GLY A 204 -0.17 -5.22 4.49
N PHE A 205 1.06 -4.72 4.41
CA PHE A 205 2.17 -5.56 3.94
C PHE A 205 2.43 -6.76 4.84
N ARG A 206 2.39 -6.56 6.17
CA ARG A 206 2.49 -7.67 7.11
C ARG A 206 1.30 -8.61 6.99
N GLU A 207 0.10 -8.07 6.83
CA GLU A 207 -1.11 -8.88 6.71
C GLU A 207 -1.09 -9.79 5.50
N LEU A 208 -0.53 -9.29 4.41
CA LEU A 208 -0.28 -10.07 3.22
C LEU A 208 0.81 -11.13 3.50
N PHE A 209 2.00 -10.70 3.91
CA PHE A 209 3.20 -11.52 3.76
C PHE A 209 3.68 -12.25 5.01
N ALA A 210 3.15 -11.98 6.22
CA ALA A 210 3.71 -12.53 7.46
C ALA A 210 3.75 -14.06 7.51
N ALA A 211 2.69 -14.73 7.06
CA ALA A 211 2.68 -16.20 7.02
C ALA A 211 3.73 -16.76 6.06
N ILE A 212 3.88 -16.12 4.90
CA ILE A 212 4.80 -16.55 3.85
C ILE A 212 6.25 -16.27 4.24
N ALA A 213 6.51 -15.09 4.80
CA ALA A 213 7.83 -14.73 5.32
C ALA A 213 8.27 -15.72 6.41
N ARG A 214 7.39 -16.08 7.34
CA ARG A 214 7.68 -17.09 8.38
C ARG A 214 7.93 -18.48 7.80
N ALA A 215 7.15 -18.89 6.80
CA ALA A 215 7.33 -20.18 6.12
C ALA A 215 8.64 -20.25 5.34
N GLY A 216 9.19 -19.11 4.90
CA GLY A 216 10.48 -19.04 4.20
C GLY A 216 11.72 -19.33 5.07
N GLY A 217 11.55 -19.46 6.39
CA GLY A 217 12.62 -19.84 7.32
C GLY A 217 13.82 -18.90 7.26
N THR A 218 14.98 -19.42 6.82
CA THR A 218 16.24 -18.67 6.70
C THR A 218 16.29 -17.72 5.51
N THR A 219 15.33 -17.81 4.58
CA THR A 219 15.23 -16.93 3.38
C THR A 219 13.81 -16.35 3.22
N PRO A 220 13.32 -15.60 4.23
CA PRO A 220 11.96 -15.08 4.27
C PRO A 220 11.62 -14.22 3.03
N GLU A 221 12.59 -13.47 2.51
CA GLU A 221 12.45 -12.60 1.34
C GLU A 221 12.09 -13.37 0.08
N ARG A 222 12.59 -14.60 -0.12
CA ARG A 222 12.27 -15.41 -1.31
C ARG A 222 10.80 -15.78 -1.37
N GLY A 223 10.23 -16.14 -0.21
CA GLY A 223 8.80 -16.42 -0.10
C GLY A 223 7.97 -15.18 -0.42
N VAL A 224 8.35 -14.03 0.12
CA VAL A 224 7.68 -12.75 -0.15
C VAL A 224 7.76 -12.38 -1.64
N PHE A 225 8.93 -12.50 -2.26
CA PHE A 225 9.11 -12.17 -3.68
C PHE A 225 8.29 -13.08 -4.59
N LEU A 226 8.23 -14.39 -4.30
CA LEU A 226 7.39 -15.32 -5.04
C LEU A 226 5.91 -14.97 -4.91
N ALA A 227 5.45 -14.66 -3.70
CA ALA A 227 4.07 -14.29 -3.44
C ALA A 227 3.70 -12.94 -4.09
N ALA A 228 4.61 -11.97 -4.07
CA ALA A 228 4.45 -10.70 -4.77
C ALA A 228 4.43 -10.91 -6.29
N ALA A 229 5.27 -11.80 -6.83
CA ALA A 229 5.29 -12.13 -8.26
C ALA A 229 3.98 -12.80 -8.69
N ALA A 230 3.49 -13.74 -7.88
CA ALA A 230 2.21 -14.41 -8.03
C ALA A 230 1.04 -13.39 -8.03
N LEU A 231 1.05 -12.44 -7.08
CA LEU A 231 0.08 -11.35 -7.07
C LEU A 231 0.21 -10.46 -8.31
N GLY A 232 1.43 -10.09 -8.70
CA GLY A 232 1.71 -9.28 -9.89
C GLY A 232 1.32 -9.96 -11.20
N ALA A 233 1.33 -11.28 -11.28
CA ALA A 233 0.85 -12.04 -12.44
C ALA A 233 -0.67 -11.91 -12.67
N THR A 234 -1.42 -11.39 -11.69
CA THR A 234 -2.83 -11.04 -11.88
C THR A 234 -3.02 -9.78 -12.75
N VAL A 235 -2.02 -8.89 -12.82
CA VAL A 235 -2.13 -7.60 -13.52
C VAL A 235 -2.54 -7.75 -15.00
N PRO A 236 -1.90 -8.60 -15.83
CA PRO A 236 -2.30 -8.78 -17.22
C PRO A 236 -3.73 -9.33 -17.38
N VAL A 237 -4.11 -10.29 -16.52
CA VAL A 237 -5.45 -10.91 -16.55
C VAL A 237 -6.52 -9.88 -16.18
N SER A 238 -6.28 -9.11 -15.13
CA SER A 238 -7.17 -8.01 -14.70
C SER A 238 -7.23 -6.90 -15.74
N GLY A 239 -6.10 -6.54 -16.37
CA GLY A 239 -6.03 -5.58 -17.47
C GLY A 239 -6.87 -6.01 -18.67
N TYR A 240 -6.76 -7.28 -19.09
CA TYR A 240 -7.60 -7.86 -20.15
C TYR A 240 -9.08 -7.73 -19.81
N LEU A 241 -9.48 -8.18 -18.61
CA LEU A 241 -10.88 -8.16 -18.19
C LEU A 241 -11.42 -6.74 -18.04
N GLY A 242 -10.60 -5.82 -17.52
CA GLY A 242 -10.90 -4.40 -17.42
C GLY A 242 -11.17 -3.78 -18.79
N ALA A 243 -10.23 -3.96 -19.73
CA ALA A 243 -10.38 -3.49 -21.11
C ALA A 243 -11.65 -4.06 -21.78
N ARG A 244 -11.92 -5.35 -21.61
CA ARG A 244 -13.14 -5.98 -22.12
C ARG A 244 -14.40 -5.45 -21.44
N GLY A 245 -14.33 -5.13 -20.15
CA GLY A 245 -15.41 -4.55 -19.36
C GLY A 245 -15.77 -3.13 -19.81
N VAL A 246 -14.79 -2.33 -20.25
CA VAL A 246 -15.05 -0.99 -20.77
C VAL A 246 -15.43 -0.96 -22.26
N GLY A 247 -15.39 -2.11 -22.94
CA GLY A 247 -15.84 -2.26 -24.32
C GLY A 247 -14.72 -2.29 -25.38
N ALA A 248 -13.45 -2.33 -24.98
CA ALA A 248 -12.32 -2.50 -25.91
C ALA A 248 -12.47 -3.80 -26.71
N SER A 249 -12.00 -3.83 -27.97
CA SER A 249 -12.01 -5.06 -28.78
C SER A 249 -11.18 -6.18 -28.15
N LYS A 250 -11.39 -7.44 -28.55
CA LYS A 250 -10.60 -8.57 -28.02
C LYS A 250 -9.11 -8.40 -28.30
N LEU A 251 -8.77 -7.94 -29.50
CA LEU A 251 -7.39 -7.72 -29.93
C LEU A 251 -6.74 -6.63 -29.08
N LEU A 252 -7.42 -5.50 -28.86
CA LEU A 252 -6.89 -4.41 -28.03
C LEU A 252 -6.70 -4.83 -26.57
N ALA A 253 -7.67 -5.55 -26.01
CA ALA A 253 -7.55 -6.08 -24.65
C ALA A 253 -6.40 -7.09 -24.52
N LEU A 254 -6.19 -7.93 -25.53
CA LEU A 254 -5.08 -8.89 -25.57
C LEU A 254 -3.73 -8.16 -25.71
N ALA A 255 -3.64 -7.17 -26.59
CA ALA A 255 -2.45 -6.34 -26.74
C ALA A 255 -2.06 -5.67 -25.42
N LEU A 256 -3.03 -5.06 -24.72
CA LEU A 256 -2.81 -4.49 -23.38
C LEU A 256 -2.29 -5.54 -22.39
N ALA A 257 -2.92 -6.72 -22.35
CA ALA A 257 -2.49 -7.78 -21.44
C ALA A 257 -1.07 -8.27 -21.74
N LEU A 258 -0.72 -8.42 -23.01
CA LEU A 258 0.64 -8.80 -23.43
C LEU A 258 1.65 -7.71 -23.05
N SER A 259 1.35 -6.43 -23.32
CA SER A 259 2.19 -5.31 -22.91
C SER A 259 2.42 -5.31 -21.40
N LEU A 260 1.36 -5.47 -20.59
CA LEU A 260 1.48 -5.58 -19.14
C LEU A 260 2.28 -6.82 -18.71
N ALA A 261 2.18 -7.94 -19.43
CA ALA A 261 2.90 -9.17 -19.10
C ALA A 261 4.41 -9.02 -19.24
N VAL A 262 4.86 -8.31 -20.29
CA VAL A 262 6.28 -8.13 -20.63
C VAL A 262 6.86 -6.78 -20.19
N ASP A 263 6.07 -5.92 -19.54
CA ASP A 263 6.52 -4.60 -19.07
C ASP A 263 7.67 -4.75 -18.05
N PRO A 264 8.88 -4.26 -18.35
CA PRO A 264 10.06 -4.54 -17.52
C PRO A 264 9.95 -3.92 -16.12
N VAL A 265 9.25 -2.79 -15.97
CA VAL A 265 9.04 -2.14 -14.67
C VAL A 265 8.15 -3.00 -13.80
N LEU A 266 7.01 -3.45 -14.33
CA LEU A 266 6.07 -4.34 -13.65
C LEU A 266 6.72 -5.67 -13.28
N ILE A 267 7.55 -6.23 -14.16
CA ILE A 267 8.30 -7.45 -13.86
C ILE A 267 9.22 -7.21 -12.66
N ARG A 268 10.00 -6.12 -12.69
CA ARG A 268 10.97 -5.80 -11.65
C ARG A 268 10.32 -5.57 -10.29
N ILE A 269 9.23 -4.80 -10.24
CA ILE A 269 8.56 -4.48 -8.98
C ILE A 269 7.69 -5.64 -8.48
N ALA A 270 7.15 -6.50 -9.36
CA ALA A 270 6.33 -7.63 -8.95
C ALA A 270 7.17 -8.73 -8.28
N ALA A 271 8.40 -8.99 -8.72
CA ALA A 271 9.29 -9.99 -8.13
C ALA A 271 10.15 -9.41 -6.98
N SER A 272 9.56 -8.59 -6.12
CA SER A 272 10.23 -7.88 -5.03
C SER A 272 9.27 -7.59 -3.86
N GLU A 273 9.77 -6.98 -2.79
CA GLU A 273 9.00 -6.42 -1.68
C GLU A 273 8.33 -5.07 -2.01
N SER A 274 8.43 -4.60 -3.25
CA SER A 274 7.96 -3.27 -3.63
C SER A 274 6.46 -3.08 -3.40
N TYR A 275 6.10 -2.11 -2.54
CA TYR A 275 4.72 -1.69 -2.36
C TYR A 275 4.10 -1.13 -3.65
N PHE A 276 4.91 -0.65 -4.61
CA PHE A 276 4.40 -0.25 -5.93
C PHE A 276 3.85 -1.45 -6.69
N GLY A 277 4.57 -2.59 -6.69
CA GLY A 277 4.11 -3.81 -7.36
C GLY A 277 2.84 -4.37 -6.72
N ILE A 278 2.82 -4.44 -5.39
CA ILE A 278 1.67 -4.93 -4.62
C ILE A 278 0.45 -4.03 -4.83
N GLY A 279 0.62 -2.71 -4.65
CA GLY A 279 -0.44 -1.72 -4.83
C GLY A 279 -0.99 -1.73 -6.26
N THR A 280 -0.11 -1.83 -7.27
CA THR A 280 -0.51 -1.94 -8.68
C THR A 280 -1.36 -3.17 -8.93
N ALA A 281 -0.94 -4.34 -8.43
CA ALA A 281 -1.71 -5.58 -8.62
C ALA A 281 -3.11 -5.51 -7.99
N LEU A 282 -3.22 -5.00 -6.76
CA LEU A 282 -4.50 -4.81 -6.08
C LEU A 282 -5.38 -3.79 -6.82
N ALA A 283 -4.80 -2.68 -7.29
CA ALA A 283 -5.51 -1.66 -8.05
C ALA A 283 -6.04 -2.19 -9.39
N PHE A 284 -5.23 -2.94 -10.15
CA PHE A 284 -5.68 -3.57 -11.40
C PHE A 284 -6.79 -4.59 -11.15
N ALA A 285 -6.68 -5.41 -10.12
CA ALA A 285 -7.73 -6.36 -9.74
C ALA A 285 -9.05 -5.65 -9.42
N ALA A 286 -9.00 -4.58 -8.62
CA ALA A 286 -10.19 -3.78 -8.29
C ALA A 286 -10.79 -3.07 -9.51
N ALA A 287 -9.95 -2.47 -10.36
CA ALA A 287 -10.38 -1.81 -11.60
C ALA A 287 -11.02 -2.80 -12.58
N GLY A 288 -10.47 -4.00 -12.73
CA GLY A 288 -11.04 -5.07 -13.54
C GLY A 288 -12.44 -5.48 -13.07
N LEU A 289 -12.65 -5.59 -11.75
CA LEU A 289 -13.96 -5.90 -11.15
C LEU A 289 -14.98 -4.79 -11.40
N VAL A 290 -14.58 -3.53 -11.22
CA VAL A 290 -15.41 -2.35 -11.47
C VAL A 290 -15.82 -2.30 -12.94
N ALA A 291 -14.87 -2.39 -13.87
CA ALA A 291 -15.13 -2.36 -15.30
C ALA A 291 -16.09 -3.47 -15.73
N TRP A 292 -15.82 -4.71 -15.31
CA TRP A 292 -16.61 -5.86 -15.71
C TRP A 292 -18.05 -5.80 -15.18
N SER A 293 -18.22 -5.44 -13.90
CA SER A 293 -19.54 -5.36 -13.27
C SER A 293 -20.38 -4.22 -13.84
N SER A 294 -19.74 -3.13 -14.27
CA SER A 294 -20.38 -1.98 -14.91
C SER A 294 -20.98 -2.30 -16.28
N ALA A 295 -20.32 -3.16 -17.06
CA ALA A 295 -20.86 -3.64 -18.34
C ALA A 295 -22.10 -4.53 -18.17
N ARG A 296 -22.23 -5.23 -17.03
CA ARG A 296 -23.31 -6.19 -16.78
C ARG A 296 -23.97 -5.97 -15.42
N PRO A 297 -24.62 -4.81 -15.19
CA PRO A 297 -25.07 -4.41 -13.87
C PRO A 297 -26.32 -5.18 -13.46
N LYS A 298 -26.13 -6.39 -12.95
CA LYS A 298 -27.11 -7.08 -12.13
C LYS A 298 -26.88 -6.66 -10.69
N ARG A 299 -27.95 -6.44 -9.92
CA ARG A 299 -27.86 -5.98 -8.52
C ARG A 299 -26.89 -6.82 -7.67
N ARG A 300 -26.95 -8.14 -7.78
CA ARG A 300 -26.06 -9.06 -7.04
C ARG A 300 -24.60 -8.90 -7.47
N THR A 301 -24.36 -8.83 -8.78
CA THR A 301 -23.03 -8.64 -9.39
C THR A 301 -22.38 -7.33 -8.95
N LEU A 302 -23.13 -6.23 -8.96
CA LEU A 302 -22.64 -4.94 -8.49
C LEU A 302 -22.27 -4.99 -7.02
N VAL A 303 -23.14 -5.53 -6.15
CA VAL A 303 -22.84 -5.63 -4.71
C VAL A 303 -21.56 -6.43 -4.47
N ILE A 304 -21.42 -7.60 -5.10
CA ILE A 304 -20.21 -8.43 -4.94
C ILE A 304 -18.97 -7.69 -5.43
N ALA A 305 -19.06 -7.04 -6.59
CA ALA A 305 -17.95 -6.26 -7.14
C ALA A 305 -17.58 -5.06 -6.25
N THR A 306 -18.56 -4.35 -5.68
CA THR A 306 -18.35 -3.26 -4.72
C THR A 306 -17.60 -3.74 -3.49
N LEU A 307 -18.05 -4.86 -2.89
CA LEU A 307 -17.43 -5.41 -1.69
C LEU A 307 -16.00 -5.89 -1.98
N ALA A 308 -15.81 -6.63 -3.07
CA ALA A 308 -14.50 -7.14 -3.45
C ALA A 308 -13.52 -6.04 -3.86
N ALA A 309 -13.95 -5.08 -4.70
CA ALA A 309 -13.12 -3.94 -5.08
C ALA A 309 -12.81 -3.06 -3.86
N GLY A 310 -13.79 -2.82 -2.97
CA GLY A 310 -13.59 -2.09 -1.73
C GLY A 310 -12.56 -2.77 -0.81
N ALA A 311 -12.59 -4.10 -0.70
CA ALA A 311 -11.61 -4.85 0.09
C ALA A 311 -10.20 -4.78 -0.51
N LEU A 312 -10.07 -4.89 -1.84
CA LEU A 312 -8.79 -4.74 -2.54
C LEU A 312 -8.22 -3.32 -2.40
N ILE A 313 -9.06 -2.29 -2.50
CA ILE A 313 -8.68 -0.89 -2.27
C ILE A 313 -8.25 -0.68 -0.82
N ALA A 314 -9.01 -1.22 0.13
CA ALA A 314 -8.68 -1.12 1.55
C ALA A 314 -7.33 -1.76 1.84
N GLU A 315 -7.06 -2.94 1.28
CA GLU A 315 -5.77 -3.63 1.43
C GLU A 315 -4.63 -2.81 0.83
N ALA A 316 -4.78 -2.30 -0.39
CA ALA A 316 -3.77 -1.45 -1.01
C ALA A 316 -3.48 -0.21 -0.14
N ALA A 317 -4.53 0.44 0.37
CA ALA A 317 -4.40 1.61 1.22
C ALA A 317 -3.73 1.31 2.57
N ARG A 318 -3.87 0.08 3.09
CA ARG A 318 -3.18 -0.41 4.29
C ARG A 318 -1.73 -0.80 4.02
N VAL A 319 -1.37 -1.17 2.79
CA VAL A 319 0.03 -1.47 2.42
C VAL A 319 0.86 -0.19 2.44
N HIS A 320 0.43 0.87 1.75
CA HIS A 320 1.21 2.11 1.67
C HIS A 320 0.38 3.35 1.27
N PRO A 321 0.64 4.55 1.86
CA PRO A 321 -0.08 5.79 1.55
C PRO A 321 -0.06 6.25 0.10
N VAL A 322 1.03 5.95 -0.64
CA VAL A 322 1.15 6.26 -2.07
C VAL A 322 -0.01 5.71 -2.92
N THR A 323 -0.68 4.66 -2.44
CA THR A 323 -1.78 4.02 -3.16
C THR A 323 -3.12 4.70 -2.95
N TRP A 324 -3.26 5.63 -2.00
CA TRP A 324 -4.55 6.21 -1.62
C TRP A 324 -5.21 6.94 -2.78
N LEU A 325 -4.47 7.84 -3.45
CA LEU A 325 -5.02 8.59 -4.57
C LEU A 325 -5.32 7.70 -5.79
N PRO A 326 -4.40 6.84 -6.28
CA PRO A 326 -4.70 5.94 -7.39
C PRO A 326 -5.91 5.04 -7.13
N THR A 327 -6.06 4.52 -5.90
CA THR A 327 -7.15 3.60 -5.57
C THR A 327 -8.48 4.29 -5.33
N ALA A 328 -8.49 5.54 -4.84
CA ALA A 328 -9.69 6.36 -4.73
C ALA A 328 -10.33 6.66 -6.10
N LEU A 329 -9.54 6.67 -7.17
CA LEU A 329 -10.01 6.92 -8.53
C LEU A 329 -10.59 5.66 -9.21
N ILE A 330 -10.38 4.46 -8.68
CA ILE A 330 -10.81 3.20 -9.32
C ILE A 330 -12.31 3.14 -9.67
N PRO A 331 -13.25 3.61 -8.83
CA PRO A 331 -14.68 3.59 -9.16
C PRO A 331 -15.03 4.36 -10.44
N THR A 332 -14.20 5.33 -10.84
CA THR A 332 -14.40 6.12 -12.08
C THR A 332 -14.21 5.30 -13.34
N VAL A 333 -13.59 4.12 -13.26
CA VAL A 333 -13.48 3.16 -14.38
C VAL A 333 -14.87 2.77 -14.92
N ALA A 334 -15.91 2.82 -14.10
CA ALA A 334 -17.29 2.60 -14.54
C ALA A 334 -17.78 3.63 -15.57
N LEU A 335 -17.20 4.84 -15.58
CA LEU A 335 -17.52 5.90 -16.54
C LEU A 335 -17.06 5.58 -17.96
N LEU A 336 -16.08 4.69 -18.09
CA LEU A 336 -15.49 4.30 -19.37
C LEU A 336 -16.30 3.19 -20.05
N GLY A 337 -17.22 2.56 -19.31
CA GLY A 337 -18.03 1.45 -19.80
C GLY A 337 -19.08 1.85 -20.83
N PRO A 338 -19.72 0.87 -21.49
CA PRO A 338 -20.78 1.13 -22.46
C PRO A 338 -22.08 1.61 -21.80
N GLY A 339 -22.86 2.42 -22.52
CA GLY A 339 -24.20 2.87 -22.14
C GLY A 339 -24.32 4.38 -21.92
N SER A 340 -25.52 4.84 -21.54
CA SER A 340 -25.80 6.26 -21.34
C SER A 340 -24.99 6.85 -20.17
N LEU A 341 -24.58 8.12 -20.28
CA LEU A 341 -23.81 8.82 -19.25
C LEU A 341 -24.49 8.77 -17.87
N ARG A 342 -25.82 8.97 -17.82
CA ARG A 342 -26.61 8.90 -16.59
C ARG A 342 -26.49 7.54 -15.89
N ARG A 343 -26.52 6.44 -16.65
CA ARG A 343 -26.34 5.09 -16.10
C ARG A 343 -24.91 4.90 -15.58
N ARG A 344 -23.91 5.35 -16.34
CA ARG A 344 -22.50 5.25 -15.97
C ARG A 344 -22.20 6.01 -14.68
N LEU A 345 -22.68 7.24 -14.55
CA LEU A 345 -22.56 8.04 -13.33
C LEU A 345 -23.22 7.37 -12.12
N ARG A 346 -24.44 6.83 -12.27
CA ARG A 346 -25.12 6.10 -11.17
C ARG A 346 -24.33 4.88 -10.71
N VAL A 347 -23.78 4.11 -11.64
CA VAL A 347 -22.97 2.92 -11.32
C VAL A 347 -21.66 3.33 -10.66
N ALA A 348 -20.95 4.32 -11.22
CA ALA A 348 -19.71 4.85 -10.64
C ALA A 348 -19.94 5.37 -9.22
N PHE A 349 -21.03 6.12 -8.98
CA PHE A 349 -21.40 6.60 -7.65
C PHE A 349 -21.71 5.44 -6.69
N ALA A 350 -22.50 4.45 -7.12
CA ALA A 350 -22.84 3.31 -6.27
C ALA A 350 -21.60 2.47 -5.91
N LEU A 351 -20.71 2.23 -6.87
CA LEU A 351 -19.44 1.54 -6.63
C LEU A 351 -18.53 2.39 -5.72
N GLY A 352 -18.41 3.69 -5.98
CA GLY A 352 -17.57 4.60 -5.21
C GLY A 352 -18.02 4.74 -3.78
N ALA A 353 -19.29 5.07 -3.53
CA ALA A 353 -19.85 5.19 -2.19
C ALA A 353 -19.76 3.85 -1.43
N GLY A 354 -20.09 2.73 -2.09
CA GLY A 354 -20.03 1.42 -1.46
C GLY A 354 -18.59 0.97 -1.14
N SER A 355 -17.63 1.19 -2.04
CA SER A 355 -16.22 0.90 -1.79
C SER A 355 -15.65 1.82 -0.72
N ALA A 356 -16.03 3.10 -0.68
CA ALA A 356 -15.61 4.02 0.38
C ALA A 356 -16.08 3.56 1.77
N VAL A 357 -17.31 3.04 1.90
CA VAL A 357 -17.79 2.44 3.15
C VAL A 357 -16.93 1.23 3.54
N VAL A 358 -16.61 0.34 2.60
CA VAL A 358 -15.75 -0.83 2.87
C VAL A 358 -14.35 -0.39 3.32
N VAL A 359 -13.76 0.61 2.64
CA VAL A 359 -12.45 1.17 3.00
C VAL A 359 -12.48 1.82 4.37
N ALA A 360 -13.51 2.61 4.68
CA ALA A 360 -13.67 3.23 6.00
C ALA A 360 -13.75 2.17 7.11
N LEU A 361 -14.44 1.05 6.88
CA LEU A 361 -14.57 -0.04 7.83
C LEU A 361 -13.28 -0.88 7.97
N LEU A 362 -12.60 -1.20 6.87
CA LEU A 362 -11.47 -2.13 6.87
C LEU A 362 -10.10 -1.46 7.02
N ALA A 363 -9.95 -0.23 6.53
CA ALA A 363 -8.68 0.50 6.54
C ALA A 363 -8.74 1.79 7.37
N GLY A 364 -9.93 2.36 7.60
CA GLY A 364 -10.12 3.67 8.25
C GLY A 364 -9.26 3.90 9.51
N PRO A 365 -9.27 2.98 10.51
CA PRO A 365 -8.42 3.13 11.69
C PRO A 365 -6.92 3.18 11.38
N SER A 366 -6.45 2.36 10.42
CA SER A 366 -5.04 2.34 10.00
C SER A 366 -4.67 3.62 9.25
N LEU A 367 -5.55 4.12 8.37
CA LEU A 367 -5.35 5.37 7.65
C LEU A 367 -5.27 6.56 8.61
N LEU A 368 -6.17 6.62 9.59
CA LEU A 368 -6.15 7.63 10.64
C LEU A 368 -4.89 7.54 11.52
N ALA A 369 -4.43 6.33 11.84
CA ALA A 369 -3.18 6.14 12.58
C ALA A 369 -1.95 6.65 11.80
N VAL A 370 -1.90 6.42 10.49
CA VAL A 370 -0.84 6.97 9.63
C VAL A 370 -0.92 8.50 9.57
N LEU A 371 -2.12 9.06 9.37
CA LEU A 371 -2.35 10.52 9.32
C LEU A 371 -2.02 11.24 10.64
N ARG A 372 -2.23 10.57 11.78
CA ARG A 372 -1.88 11.09 13.12
C ARG A 372 -0.46 10.73 13.55
N GLY A 373 0.24 9.93 12.75
CA GLY A 373 1.59 9.47 13.04
C GLY A 373 2.65 10.41 12.48
N SER A 374 3.91 10.04 12.70
CA SER A 374 5.10 10.74 12.20
C SER A 374 5.05 11.07 10.70
N LEU A 375 4.55 10.15 9.86
CA LEU A 375 4.37 10.41 8.42
C LEU A 375 3.32 11.50 8.16
N GLY A 376 2.16 11.44 8.80
CA GLY A 376 1.16 12.49 8.67
C GLY A 376 1.70 13.86 9.12
N HIS A 377 2.40 13.90 10.26
CA HIS A 377 3.04 15.12 10.75
C HIS A 377 4.17 15.64 9.85
N GLN A 378 4.91 14.77 9.18
CA GLN A 378 5.97 15.16 8.26
C GLN A 378 5.40 15.75 6.96
N TRP A 379 4.35 15.14 6.41
CA TRP A 379 3.88 15.44 5.05
C TRP A 379 2.65 16.36 5.00
N MET A 380 1.85 16.46 6.07
CA MET A 380 0.66 17.33 6.08
C MET A 380 0.94 18.84 6.23
N PRO A 381 1.92 19.32 7.03
CA PRO A 381 2.18 20.75 7.17
C PRO A 381 2.65 21.41 5.86
N ALA A 382 3.31 20.64 4.98
CA ALA A 382 3.74 21.09 3.65
C ALA A 382 2.57 21.27 2.65
N ALA A 383 1.38 20.77 2.99
CA ALA A 383 0.25 20.67 2.08
C ALA A 383 -0.59 21.97 2.03
N GLY A 384 -0.58 22.78 3.11
CA GLY A 384 -1.11 24.15 3.16
C GLY A 384 -2.63 24.27 2.93
N PRO A 385 -3.37 25.12 3.67
CA PRO A 385 -4.83 25.20 3.55
C PRO A 385 -5.36 25.76 2.22
N ARG A 386 -4.50 26.23 1.30
CA ARG A 386 -4.91 26.90 0.04
C ARG A 386 -4.38 26.28 -1.25
N THR A 387 -3.37 25.41 -1.21
CA THR A 387 -2.75 24.81 -2.40
C THR A 387 -3.33 23.44 -2.79
N ASP A 388 -3.98 22.75 -1.86
CA ASP A 388 -4.34 21.34 -2.02
C ASP A 388 -5.68 21.04 -2.66
N VAL A 389 -6.69 21.91 -2.53
CA VAL A 389 -8.01 21.55 -3.09
C VAL A 389 -7.96 21.64 -4.61
N LEU A 390 -7.36 22.68 -5.18
CA LEU A 390 -7.19 22.78 -6.63
C LEU A 390 -6.11 21.83 -7.17
N GLY A 391 -5.05 21.54 -6.40
CA GLY A 391 -4.03 20.55 -6.76
C GLY A 391 -4.52 19.10 -6.72
N ALA A 392 -5.33 18.73 -5.72
CA ALA A 392 -5.96 17.41 -5.61
C ALA A 392 -7.17 17.25 -6.54
N LEU A 393 -7.86 18.35 -6.87
CA LEU A 393 -8.92 18.37 -7.88
C LEU A 393 -8.37 18.51 -9.31
N ALA A 394 -7.15 18.99 -9.54
CA ALA A 394 -6.58 19.11 -10.89
C ALA A 394 -6.53 17.77 -11.65
N PRO A 395 -6.11 16.64 -11.05
CA PRO A 395 -6.26 15.32 -11.67
C PRO A 395 -7.71 14.98 -11.96
N LEU A 396 -8.64 15.32 -11.06
CA LEU A 396 -10.07 15.10 -11.25
C LEU A 396 -10.64 15.95 -12.40
N VAL A 397 -10.21 17.21 -12.53
CA VAL A 397 -10.62 18.18 -13.56
C VAL A 397 -10.00 17.82 -14.90
N VAL A 398 -8.71 17.49 -14.95
CA VAL A 398 -8.02 16.98 -16.15
C VAL A 398 -8.65 15.66 -16.58
N MET A 399 -8.97 14.77 -15.65
CA MET A 399 -9.69 13.53 -15.94
C MET A 399 -11.10 13.83 -16.46
N VAL A 400 -11.87 14.73 -15.86
CA VAL A 400 -13.20 15.12 -16.38
C VAL A 400 -13.10 15.77 -17.76
N ALA A 401 -12.09 16.60 -18.02
CA ALA A 401 -11.83 17.22 -19.32
C ALA A 401 -11.40 16.18 -20.37
N VAL A 402 -10.55 15.23 -19.99
CA VAL A 402 -10.15 14.07 -20.81
C VAL A 402 -11.34 13.17 -21.11
N LEU A 403 -12.16 12.85 -20.12
CA LEU A 403 -13.38 12.06 -20.27
C LEU A 403 -14.43 12.78 -21.13
N GLY A 404 -14.49 14.11 -21.06
CA GLY A 404 -15.29 14.97 -21.91
C GLY A 404 -14.80 14.98 -23.36
N ALA A 405 -13.49 15.12 -23.58
CA ALA A 405 -12.85 15.03 -24.91
C ALA A 405 -12.95 13.61 -25.50
N ALA A 406 -12.98 12.61 -24.64
CA ALA A 406 -13.07 11.19 -24.97
C ALA A 406 -14.50 10.68 -25.24
N ALA A 407 -15.49 11.57 -25.32
CA ALA A 407 -16.80 11.26 -25.89
C ALA A 407 -16.74 10.83 -27.38
N ARG A 408 -15.56 10.86 -28.02
CA ARG A 408 -15.28 10.20 -29.30
C ARG A 408 -14.44 8.92 -29.12
N PRO A 409 -14.78 7.82 -29.81
CA PRO A 409 -14.27 6.48 -29.53
C PRO A 409 -12.75 6.28 -29.71
N ARG A 410 -12.04 7.20 -30.38
CA ARG A 410 -10.58 7.14 -30.57
C ARG A 410 -9.77 8.01 -29.59
N GLY A 411 -10.35 9.08 -29.04
CA GLY A 411 -9.66 9.97 -28.10
C GLY A 411 -9.52 9.38 -26.70
N PHE A 412 -10.39 8.44 -26.35
CA PHE A 412 -10.43 7.79 -25.04
C PHE A 412 -9.17 6.99 -24.71
N VAL A 413 -8.66 6.23 -25.68
CA VAL A 413 -7.48 5.38 -25.46
C VAL A 413 -6.22 6.23 -25.34
N ILE A 414 -6.07 7.24 -26.20
CA ILE A 414 -4.92 8.15 -26.16
C ILE A 414 -4.90 8.92 -24.86
N ALA A 415 -6.04 9.48 -24.44
CA ALA A 415 -6.11 10.29 -23.24
C ALA A 415 -6.02 9.46 -21.94
N ALA A 416 -6.48 8.22 -21.93
CA ALA A 416 -6.28 7.29 -20.81
C ALA A 416 -4.82 6.83 -20.70
N VAL A 417 -4.15 6.56 -21.83
CA VAL A 417 -2.70 6.26 -21.85
C VAL A 417 -1.89 7.48 -21.44
N PHE A 418 -2.25 8.68 -21.91
CA PHE A 418 -1.58 9.94 -21.53
C PHE A 418 -1.80 10.30 -20.06
N ALA A 419 -3.02 10.10 -19.53
CA ALA A 419 -3.31 10.35 -18.12
C ALA A 419 -2.65 9.32 -17.21
N ALA A 420 -2.58 8.05 -17.60
CA ALA A 420 -1.84 7.03 -16.88
C ALA A 420 -0.32 7.31 -16.92
N ALA A 421 0.22 7.69 -18.08
CA ALA A 421 1.63 8.06 -18.23
C ALA A 421 1.98 9.33 -17.44
N LEU A 422 1.11 10.35 -17.42
CA LEU A 422 1.30 11.56 -16.62
C LEU A 422 1.16 11.31 -15.11
N LEU A 423 0.25 10.42 -14.70
CA LEU A 423 0.11 10.03 -13.30
C LEU A 423 1.33 9.23 -12.83
N VAL A 424 1.84 8.31 -13.67
CA VAL A 424 3.08 7.59 -13.40
C VAL A 424 4.25 8.56 -13.36
N ALA A 425 4.44 9.42 -14.36
CA ALA A 425 5.50 10.42 -14.41
C ALA A 425 5.46 11.40 -13.22
N ARG A 426 4.27 11.87 -12.82
CA ARG A 426 4.12 12.76 -11.65
C ARG A 426 4.32 12.06 -10.32
N VAL A 427 3.94 10.78 -10.20
CA VAL A 427 4.24 9.97 -9.02
C VAL A 427 5.76 9.74 -8.91
N PHE A 428 6.45 9.54 -10.04
CA PHE A 428 7.90 9.50 -10.07
C PHE A 428 8.52 10.87 -9.73
N ASP A 429 8.06 11.98 -10.31
CA ASP A 429 8.54 13.34 -9.98
C ASP A 429 8.28 13.75 -8.52
N LEU A 430 7.17 13.32 -7.90
CA LEU A 430 6.87 13.62 -6.49
C LEU A 430 7.69 12.77 -5.51
N LEU A 431 8.17 11.61 -5.94
CA LEU A 431 9.11 10.78 -5.17
C LEU A 431 10.56 11.20 -5.40
N SER A 432 10.82 11.86 -6.53
CA SER A 432 12.05 12.57 -6.83
C SER A 432 11.96 14.02 -6.32
N ALA A 433 12.17 14.23 -5.01
CA ALA A 433 13.04 15.37 -4.70
C ALA A 433 14.28 15.20 -5.59
N PRO A 434 14.80 16.23 -6.29
CA PRO A 434 15.86 16.06 -7.28
C PRO A 434 17.08 15.46 -6.58
N ASN A 435 17.14 14.13 -6.58
CA ASN A 435 18.17 13.33 -5.99
C ASN A 435 18.83 12.71 -7.21
N PRO A 436 19.89 13.35 -7.72
CA PRO A 436 20.60 12.86 -8.91
C PRO A 436 21.08 11.42 -8.76
N ALA A 437 21.15 10.86 -7.54
CA ALA A 437 21.42 9.43 -7.32
C ALA A 437 20.24 8.50 -7.67
N VAL A 438 18.98 8.93 -7.49
CA VAL A 438 17.79 8.16 -7.87
C VAL A 438 17.58 8.21 -9.38
N ASP A 439 17.78 9.38 -10.00
CA ASP A 439 17.74 9.52 -11.45
C ASP A 439 18.87 8.74 -12.11
N ALA A 440 20.09 8.78 -11.55
CA ALA A 440 21.21 7.95 -12.02
C ALA A 440 21.00 6.45 -11.77
N ALA A 441 20.34 6.06 -10.68
CA ALA A 441 20.02 4.66 -10.39
C ALA A 441 18.91 4.13 -11.32
N ALA A 442 17.89 4.95 -11.62
CA ALA A 442 16.85 4.64 -12.59
C ALA A 442 17.46 4.54 -14.00
N LEU A 443 18.28 5.52 -14.41
CA LEU A 443 18.99 5.47 -15.68
C LEU A 443 19.93 4.25 -15.78
N ARG A 444 20.61 3.85 -14.70
CA ARG A 444 21.43 2.61 -14.65
C ARG A 444 20.60 1.32 -14.66
N LEU A 445 19.35 1.35 -14.17
CA LEU A 445 18.39 0.23 -14.24
C LEU A 445 17.79 0.06 -15.64
N TYR A 446 17.79 1.12 -16.46
CA TYR A 446 17.22 1.12 -17.82
C TYR A 446 18.27 1.22 -18.93
N TRP A 447 19.56 1.38 -18.61
CA TRP A 447 20.63 1.32 -19.59
C TRP A 447 21.05 -0.15 -19.80
N PRO A 448 21.01 -0.68 -21.03
CA PRO A 448 21.58 -1.99 -21.30
C PRO A 448 23.10 -1.87 -21.10
N VAL A 449 23.66 -2.73 -20.26
CA VAL A 449 25.08 -3.10 -20.39
C VAL A 449 25.16 -4.12 -21.51
#